data_AF-A0A260Z1E0-F1
#
_entry.id   AF-A0A260Z1E0-F1
#
_cell.length_a   1.000
_cell.length_b   1.000
_cell.length_c   1.000
_cell.angle_alpha   90.00
_cell.angle_beta   90.00
_cell.angle_gamma   90.00
#
_symmetry.space_group_name_H-M   'P 1'
#
loop_
_entity.id
_entity.type
_entity.pdbx_description
1 polymer ?
#
loop_
_entity_poly.entity_id
_entity_poly.type
_entity_poly.pdbx_seq_one_letter_code
_entity_poly.pdbx_strand_id
1 'polypeptide(L)'
;MLLVSQKIGLENSFRPTRSLNSEYSSEVKSLGHFDENILLKGLNATRFSENRTREFLSTNTFYRFRDFTGAFDVRRTDGKLAAITFAKTFGRTFINFDVWP
;
A
#
# COMPACT_ATOMS: atom_id res chain seq x y z
N MET A 1 -8.13 -6.66 -8.42
CA MET A 1 -6.97 -6.83 -7.52
C MET A 1 -6.56 -8.30 -7.37
N LEU A 2 -7.49 -9.24 -7.11
CA LEU A 2 -7.20 -10.67 -6.95
C LEU A 2 -6.48 -11.32 -8.15
N LEU A 3 -6.86 -10.94 -9.38
CA LEU A 3 -6.26 -11.48 -10.61
C LEU A 3 -4.83 -10.99 -10.88
N VAL A 4 -4.44 -9.82 -10.37
CA VAL A 4 -3.09 -9.27 -10.62
C VAL A 4 -2.05 -10.01 -9.78
N SER A 5 -2.36 -10.25 -8.50
CA SER A 5 -1.41 -10.88 -7.57
C SER A 5 -1.03 -12.32 -7.94
N GLN A 6 -1.95 -13.13 -8.48
CA GLN A 6 -1.64 -14.50 -8.92
C GLN A 6 -0.69 -14.53 -10.13
N LYS A 7 -0.69 -13.47 -10.95
CA LYS A 7 0.14 -13.40 -12.18
C LYS A 7 1.60 -13.00 -11.90
N ILE A 8 1.90 -12.45 -10.72
CA ILE A 8 3.24 -11.96 -10.36
C ILE A 8 3.79 -12.57 -9.06
N GLY A 9 3.25 -13.70 -8.60
CA GLY A 9 3.79 -14.44 -7.45
C GLY A 9 3.62 -13.73 -6.10
N LEU A 10 2.59 -12.88 -5.97
CA LEU A 10 2.26 -12.22 -4.71
C LEU A 10 1.27 -13.08 -3.90
N GLU A 11 1.59 -13.32 -2.64
CA GLU A 11 0.65 -13.93 -1.69
C GLU A 11 -0.35 -12.88 -1.21
N ASN A 12 -1.61 -13.06 -1.58
CA ASN A 12 -2.70 -12.22 -1.10
C ASN A 12 -3.18 -12.73 0.26
N SER A 13 -2.92 -11.98 1.32
CA SER A 13 -3.66 -12.14 2.57
C SER A 13 -4.71 -11.03 2.65
N PHE A 14 -5.94 -11.32 2.22
CA PHE A 14 -7.04 -10.40 2.49
C PHE A 14 -7.26 -10.34 4.01
N ARG A 15 -6.75 -9.29 4.63
CA ARG A 15 -7.02 -8.94 6.02
C ARG A 15 -7.77 -7.62 5.99
N PRO A 16 -9.04 -7.57 6.44
CA PRO A 16 -9.70 -6.31 6.70
C PRO A 16 -8.97 -5.64 7.88
N THR A 17 -7.96 -4.83 7.59
CA THR A 17 -7.35 -3.96 8.58
C THR A 17 -8.16 -2.67 8.61
N ARG A 18 -8.97 -2.50 9.65
CA ARG A 18 -9.72 -1.27 9.86
C ARG A 18 -8.74 -0.17 10.28
N SER A 19 -8.14 0.53 9.32
CA SER A 19 -7.61 1.87 9.57
C SER A 19 -8.82 2.76 9.88
N LEU A 20 -8.74 3.58 10.93
CA LEU A 20 -9.89 4.29 11.51
C LEU A 20 -10.64 5.19 10.50
N ASN A 21 -10.03 5.49 9.34
CA ASN A 21 -10.60 6.35 8.30
C ASN A 21 -10.72 5.70 6.91
N SER A 22 -10.29 4.44 6.72
CA SER A 22 -10.42 3.76 5.42
C SER A 22 -11.73 2.96 5.35
N GLU A 23 -12.47 3.09 4.25
CA GLU A 23 -13.64 2.24 3.98
C GLU A 23 -13.20 0.79 3.74
N TYR A 24 -12.08 0.64 3.01
CA TYR A 24 -11.45 -0.64 2.73
C TYR A 24 -9.92 -0.51 2.77
N SER A 25 -9.27 -1.48 3.41
CA SER A 25 -7.81 -1.65 3.38
C SER A 25 -7.49 -3.08 3.00
N SER A 26 -6.47 -3.27 2.18
CA SER A 26 -6.00 -4.59 1.75
C SER A 26 -4.49 -4.67 1.79
N GLU A 27 -3.96 -5.82 2.21
CA GLU A 27 -2.53 -6.09 2.32
C GLU A 27 -2.15 -7.23 1.37
N VAL A 28 -1.10 -7.01 0.60
CA VAL A 28 -0.48 -8.00 -0.28
C VAL A 28 0.97 -8.20 0.14
N LYS A 29 1.44 -9.44 0.09
CA LYS A 29 2.80 -9.82 0.48
C LYS A 29 3.57 -10.39 -0.70
N SER A 30 4.82 -9.96 -0.83
CA SER A 30 5.80 -10.61 -1.70
C SER A 30 6.82 -11.36 -0.85
N LEU A 31 7.08 -12.61 -1.18
CA LEU A 31 8.30 -13.30 -0.73
C LEU A 31 9.47 -12.75 -1.54
N GLY A 32 10.52 -12.28 -0.87
CA GLY A 32 11.71 -11.73 -1.52
C GLY A 32 11.58 -10.26 -1.94
N HIS A 33 12.53 -9.84 -2.77
CA HIS A 33 12.62 -8.47 -3.26
C HIS A 33 11.57 -8.20 -4.34
N PHE A 34 10.82 -7.11 -4.19
CA PHE A 34 9.88 -6.61 -5.17
C PHE A 34 10.33 -5.22 -5.64
N ASP A 35 10.40 -5.02 -6.95
CA ASP A 35 10.68 -3.70 -7.52
C ASP A 35 9.40 -2.85 -7.50
N GLU A 36 9.29 -2.01 -6.48
CA GLU A 36 8.19 -1.08 -6.24
C GLU A 36 7.94 -0.17 -7.46
N ASN A 37 8.98 0.14 -8.25
CA ASN A 37 8.87 1.03 -9.40
C ASN A 37 7.97 0.50 -10.51
N ILE A 38 7.89 -0.83 -10.67
CA ILE A 38 7.03 -1.45 -11.69
C ILE A 38 5.56 -1.14 -11.38
N LEU A 39 5.18 -1.29 -10.11
CA LEU A 39 3.82 -1.03 -9.65
C LEU A 39 3.49 0.47 -9.68
N LEU A 40 4.41 1.30 -9.19
CA LEU A 40 4.24 2.76 -9.16
C LEU A 40 4.06 3.35 -10.56
N LYS A 41 4.87 2.91 -11.54
CA LYS A 41 4.74 3.33 -12.94
C LYS A 41 3.43 2.86 -13.55
N GLY A 42 3.04 1.60 -13.35
CA GLY A 42 1.79 1.05 -13.87
C GLY A 42 0.54 1.73 -13.31
N LEU A 43 0.62 2.25 -12.09
CA LEU A 43 -0.48 2.95 -11.41
C LEU A 43 -0.44 4.48 -11.56
N ASN A 44 0.56 5.03 -12.26
CA ASN A 44 0.82 6.48 -12.31
C ASN A 44 0.79 7.13 -10.91
N ALA A 45 1.52 6.52 -9.98
CA ALA A 45 1.50 6.89 -8.57
C ALA A 45 2.32 8.15 -8.31
N THR A 46 1.80 9.04 -7.47
CA THR A 46 2.48 10.27 -7.03
C THR A 46 2.94 10.12 -5.60
N ARG A 47 4.20 10.45 -5.31
CA ARG A 47 4.71 10.37 -3.93
C ARG A 47 3.96 11.32 -3.01
N PHE A 48 3.70 10.89 -1.78
CA PHE A 48 3.12 11.78 -0.78
C PHE A 48 3.96 13.03 -0.56
N SER A 49 3.27 14.14 -0.26
CA SER A 49 3.92 15.30 0.33
C SER A 49 4.39 14.98 1.75
N GLU A 50 5.30 15.79 2.26
CA GLU A 50 5.80 15.62 3.63
C GLU A 50 4.67 15.72 4.66
N ASN A 51 3.79 16.72 4.54
CA ASN A 51 2.64 16.88 5.43
C ASN A 51 1.71 15.66 5.41
N ARG A 52 1.40 15.14 4.22
CA ARG A 52 0.55 13.96 4.09
C ARG A 52 1.22 12.72 4.67
N THR A 53 2.54 12.60 4.55
CA THR A 53 3.31 11.53 5.19
C THR A 53 3.19 11.62 6.72
N ARG A 54 3.31 12.82 7.30
CA ARG A 54 3.14 13.04 8.74
C ARG A 54 1.72 12.72 9.22
N GLU A 55 0.70 13.19 8.51
CA GLU A 55 -0.71 12.88 8.79
C GLU A 55 -0.99 11.38 8.70
N PHE A 56 -0.48 10.74 7.65
CA PHE A 56 -0.61 9.30 7.48
C PHE A 56 0.05 8.54 8.64
N LEU A 57 1.32 8.84 8.97
CA LEU A 57 2.00 8.22 10.11
C LEU A 57 1.31 8.48 11.46
N SER A 58 0.70 9.64 11.65
CA SER A 58 -0.02 9.97 12.89
C SER A 58 -1.34 9.21 13.07
N THR A 59 -1.96 8.80 11.96
CA THR A 59 -3.26 8.11 11.96
C THR A 59 -3.12 6.60 11.73
N ASN A 60 -2.00 6.17 11.17
CA ASN A 60 -1.75 4.79 10.78
C ASN A 60 -1.24 3.98 11.99
N THR A 61 -2.07 3.04 12.44
CA THR A 61 -1.82 2.18 13.61
C THR A 61 -1.03 0.91 13.28
N PHE A 62 -0.41 0.82 12.10
CA PHE A 62 0.31 -0.39 11.70
C PHE A 62 1.67 -0.50 12.41
N TYR A 63 1.65 -0.86 13.70
CA TYR A 63 2.82 -1.18 14.53
C TYR A 63 3.76 -2.24 13.93
N ARG A 64 3.35 -2.92 12.85
CA ARG A 64 4.14 -3.93 12.13
C ARG A 64 5.09 -3.35 11.10
N PHE A 65 4.87 -2.12 10.63
CA PHE A 65 5.72 -1.48 9.63
C PHE A 65 6.72 -0.56 10.34
N ARG A 66 7.76 -1.17 10.91
CA ARG A 66 8.83 -0.43 11.58
C ARG A 66 9.65 0.40 10.59
N ASP A 67 9.77 -0.08 9.35
CA ASP A 67 10.50 0.55 8.26
C ASP A 67 9.60 0.78 7.05
N PHE A 68 9.07 1.99 6.95
CA PHE A 68 8.24 2.43 5.85
C PHE A 68 9.12 2.89 4.69
N THR A 69 9.00 2.26 3.52
CA THR A 69 9.85 2.59 2.36
C THR A 69 9.22 3.64 1.45
N GLY A 70 7.89 3.79 1.49
CA GLY A 70 7.21 4.88 0.79
C GLY A 70 5.67 4.83 0.86
N ALA A 71 5.07 6.02 0.71
CA ALA A 71 3.63 6.22 0.55
C ALA A 71 3.36 7.03 -0.71
N PHE A 72 2.34 6.63 -1.46
CA PHE A 72 2.01 7.22 -2.73
C PHE A 72 0.50 7.30 -2.92
N ASP A 73 0.08 8.36 -3.60
CA ASP A 73 -1.27 8.52 -4.10
C ASP A 73 -1.42 7.82 -5.44
N VAL A 74 -2.52 7.09 -5.59
CA VAL A 74 -2.93 6.47 -6.84
C VAL A 74 -4.33 6.97 -7.19
N ARG A 75 -4.51 7.38 -8.45
CA ARG A 75 -5.84 7.73 -8.98
C ARG A 75 -6.62 6.45 -9.28
N ARG A 76 -7.75 6.28 -8.62
CA ARG A 76 -8.72 5.20 -8.89
C ARG A 76 -9.51 5.48 -10.16
N THR A 77 -10.13 4.45 -10.72
CA THR A 77 -10.99 4.56 -11.91
C THR A 77 -12.26 5.40 -11.68
N ASP A 78 -12.69 5.55 -10.43
CA ASP A 78 -13.80 6.42 -10.02
C ASP A 78 -13.36 7.88 -9.78
N GLY A 79 -12.10 8.22 -10.08
CA GLY A 79 -11.54 9.57 -9.93
C GLY A 79 -11.05 9.91 -8.52
N LYS A 80 -11.31 9.06 -7.51
CA LYS A 80 -10.87 9.28 -6.13
C LYS A 80 -9.40 8.89 -5.94
N LEU A 81 -8.81 9.35 -4.83
CA LEU A 81 -7.46 8.93 -4.42
C LEU A 81 -7.53 7.68 -3.53
N ALA A 82 -6.59 6.78 -3.75
CA ALA A 82 -6.22 5.74 -2.79
C ALA A 82 -4.75 5.93 -2.44
N ALA A 83 -4.34 5.40 -1.29
CA ALA A 83 -2.94 5.32 -0.94
C ALA A 83 -2.43 3.91 -1.17
N ILE A 84 -1.21 3.85 -1.70
CA ILE A 84 -0.40 2.65 -1.70
C ILE A 84 0.79 2.89 -0.78
N THR A 85 1.09 1.90 0.06
CA THR A 85 2.19 1.96 1.00
C THR A 85 3.06 0.72 0.93
N PHE A 86 4.37 0.92 1.11
CA PHE A 86 5.35 -0.14 1.09
C PHE A 86 6.11 -0.20 2.42
N ALA A 87 6.34 -1.43 2.87
CA ALA A 87 7.16 -1.69 4.03
C ALA A 87 7.95 -2.99 3.84
N LYS A 88 9.10 -3.06 4.50
CA LYS A 88 9.99 -4.23 4.44
C LYS A 88 10.21 -4.80 5.83
N THR A 89 10.09 -6.11 5.97
CA THR A 89 10.52 -6.82 7.19
C THR A 89 10.89 -8.27 6.88
N PHE A 90 11.96 -8.77 7.50
CA PHE A 90 12.42 -10.16 7.41
C PHE A 90 12.39 -10.77 5.98
N GLY A 91 12.95 -10.06 4.99
CA GLY A 91 13.02 -10.53 3.60
C GLY A 91 11.68 -10.54 2.85
N ARG A 92 10.65 -9.87 3.40
CA ARG A 92 9.32 -9.73 2.80
C ARG A 92 9.01 -8.27 2.52
N THR A 93 8.34 -8.04 1.40
CA THR A 93 7.78 -6.74 1.05
C THR A 93 6.27 -6.78 1.27
N PHE A 94 5.75 -5.79 1.98
CA PHE A 94 4.34 -5.59 2.26
C PHE A 94 3.86 -4.41 1.45
N ILE A 95 2.72 -4.60 0.79
CA ILE A 95 2.08 -3.59 -0.04
C ILE A 95 0.66 -3.43 0.49
N ASN A 96 0.33 -2.25 1.01
CA ASN A 96 -1.04 -1.96 1.44
C ASN A 96 -1.70 -0.98 0.49
N PHE A 97 -2.99 -1.20 0.27
CA PHE A 97 -3.86 -0.27 -0.43
C PHE A 97 -4.95 0.21 0.53
N ASP A 98 -4.93 1.50 0.84
CA ASP A 98 -5.89 2.16 1.72
C ASP A 98 -6.81 3.06 0.91
N VAL A 99 -8.10 2.83 1.05
CA VAL A 99 -9.15 3.45 0.23
C VAL A 99 -10.11 4.21 1.14
N TRP A 100 -10.28 5.51 0.87
CA TRP A 100 -11.24 6.37 1.55
C TRP A 100 -12.56 6.46 0.77
N PRO A 101 -13.69 6.75 1.45
CA PRO A 101 -14.97 7.03 0.81
C PRO A 101 -14.92 8.18 -0.19
#